data_AF-S1NHQ2-F1
#
_entry.id   AF-S1NHQ2-F1
#
_cell.length_a   1.000
_cell.length_b   1.000
_cell.length_c   1.000
_cell.angle_alpha   90.00
_cell.angle_beta   90.00
_cell.angle_gamma   90.00
#
_symmetry.space_group_name_H-M   'P 1'
#
loop_
_entity.id
_entity.type
_entity.pdbx_description
1 polymer ?
#
loop_
_entity_poly.entity_id
_entity_poly.type
_entity_poly.pdbx_seq_one_letter_code
_entity_poly.pdbx_strand_id
1 'polypeptide(L)'
;MKKIIYSLLIASTTLALFKTSPIQAQELLHPRLSNTSEVTESFLSSAMLEENTIDETPYLGLGDLVDYAKYKLFTDIDLASLSDITNTTNQNQVPNQLLLTTPGLYRLSGTLTNQSLVIDLASDESIGLIMQGVTIANTQQTSIEIKQAKAVDLFIPSEQSLTIYQQASLESTATIQEGTQAADEISAITTSAPLRINNQGEFNLINEQGKGIEATAAVNLVGGNYYLNTQQTAISTTKDLAIQQANLNIQTEQTALVAMDEKQSGNLTIQSSSLDLNYGQSAMQIGEFFSMNDTQLTTKQLSTSVDQVQEQDESMDTEKGNNYFTVTSEMSI
;
A
#
# COMPACT_ATOMS: atom_id res chain seq x y z
N MET A 1 -49.43 -26.40 -13.48
CA MET A 1 -48.52 -25.27 -13.12
C MET A 1 -47.11 -25.82 -13.03
N LYS A 2 -46.07 -25.08 -13.47
CA LYS A 2 -44.62 -25.47 -13.54
C LYS A 2 -44.35 -26.76 -14.36
N LYS A 3 -43.72 -26.78 -15.55
CA LYS A 3 -42.48 -26.14 -16.10
C LYS A 3 -41.22 -26.50 -15.28
N ILE A 4 -40.07 -26.92 -15.84
CA ILE A 4 -39.68 -27.16 -17.26
C ILE A 4 -38.48 -28.15 -17.34
N ILE A 5 -38.30 -28.74 -18.52
CA ILE A 5 -37.17 -29.49 -19.13
C ILE A 5 -35.76 -28.95 -18.71
N TYR A 6 -34.70 -29.77 -18.54
CA TYR A 6 -33.69 -30.03 -19.58
C TYR A 6 -32.81 -31.30 -19.40
N SER A 7 -32.54 -31.94 -20.54
CA SER A 7 -31.45 -32.90 -20.84
C SER A 7 -30.15 -32.14 -21.16
N LEU A 8 -28.93 -32.71 -21.09
CA LEU A 8 -28.36 -33.67 -22.06
C LEU A 8 -26.96 -34.17 -21.62
N LEU A 9 -26.48 -35.24 -22.29
CA LEU A 9 -25.13 -35.84 -22.27
C LEU A 9 -24.01 -34.82 -22.65
N ILE A 10 -22.73 -35.06 -22.33
CA ILE A 10 -21.73 -35.78 -23.17
C ILE A 10 -20.48 -36.11 -22.32
N ALA A 11 -19.81 -37.23 -22.63
CA ALA A 11 -18.49 -37.59 -22.10
C ALA A 11 -17.38 -37.42 -23.14
N SER A 12 -16.13 -37.23 -22.71
CA SER A 12 -14.97 -37.68 -23.50
C SER A 12 -13.73 -37.87 -22.63
N THR A 13 -13.04 -38.99 -22.83
CA THR A 13 -11.74 -39.32 -22.26
C THR A 13 -10.71 -39.33 -23.39
N THR A 14 -9.55 -38.70 -23.20
CA THR A 14 -8.39 -38.94 -24.08
C THR A 14 -7.12 -39.11 -23.26
N LEU A 15 -6.58 -40.33 -23.34
CA LEU A 15 -5.31 -40.77 -22.76
C LEU A 15 -4.23 -40.67 -23.85
N ALA A 16 -3.05 -40.16 -23.54
CA ALA A 16 -1.89 -40.19 -24.44
C ALA A 16 -0.62 -40.67 -23.71
N LEU A 17 -0.26 -41.93 -23.92
CA LEU A 17 1.05 -42.49 -23.54
C LEU A 17 2.05 -42.31 -24.69
N PHE A 18 3.25 -41.79 -24.40
CA PHE A 18 4.48 -42.13 -25.10
C PHE A 18 5.61 -42.22 -24.06
N LYS A 19 5.98 -43.45 -23.65
CA LYS A 19 7.09 -44.27 -24.17
C LYS A 19 8.49 -43.82 -23.70
N THR A 20 8.95 -44.50 -22.66
CA THR A 20 10.36 -44.62 -22.22
C THR A 20 11.14 -45.61 -23.09
N SER A 21 12.48 -45.55 -23.06
CA SER A 21 13.49 -46.64 -23.02
C SER A 21 14.91 -46.05 -23.33
N PRO A 22 16.04 -46.76 -23.12
CA PRO A 22 16.68 -46.86 -21.80
C PRO A 22 18.20 -46.56 -21.84
N ILE A 23 18.85 -46.34 -20.69
CA ILE A 23 20.31 -46.53 -20.57
C ILE A 23 20.61 -47.38 -19.33
N GLN A 24 21.51 -48.34 -19.50
CA GLN A 24 21.84 -49.39 -18.54
C GLN A 24 22.89 -48.92 -17.51
N ALA A 25 22.84 -49.51 -16.31
CA ALA A 25 23.85 -49.36 -15.27
C ALA A 25 24.79 -50.58 -15.24
N GLN A 26 26.05 -50.37 -14.88
CA GLN A 26 26.98 -51.34 -14.27
C GLN A 26 27.92 -50.56 -13.34
N GLU A 27 27.86 -50.81 -12.02
CA GLU A 27 28.81 -51.67 -11.25
C GLU A 27 30.08 -50.90 -10.83
N LEU A 28 30.66 -50.99 -9.62
CA LEU A 28 30.46 -51.76 -8.36
C LEU A 28 30.94 -50.82 -7.20
N LEU A 29 30.60 -50.97 -5.91
CA LEU A 29 30.90 -52.12 -5.03
C LEU A 29 30.10 -52.02 -3.70
N HIS A 30 29.69 -53.16 -3.13
CA HIS A 30 28.92 -53.33 -1.87
C HIS A 30 29.86 -53.56 -0.64
N PRO A 31 29.42 -53.82 0.63
CA PRO A 31 28.06 -53.97 1.23
C PRO A 31 27.87 -53.09 2.51
N ARG A 32 26.91 -53.25 3.46
CA ARG A 32 25.86 -54.26 3.75
C ARG A 32 24.63 -53.63 4.48
N LEU A 33 23.63 -54.45 4.82
CA LEU A 33 22.33 -54.15 5.43
C LEU A 33 22.29 -54.07 6.98
N SER A 34 21.31 -53.32 7.52
CA SER A 34 20.15 -53.90 8.25
C SER A 34 19.00 -52.90 8.50
N ASN A 35 17.78 -53.24 8.07
CA ASN A 35 16.40 -52.96 8.58
C ASN A 35 16.08 -51.71 9.44
N THR A 36 14.93 -51.01 9.39
CA THR A 36 13.69 -51.02 8.55
C THR A 36 12.82 -49.79 8.92
N SER A 37 12.00 -49.31 7.97
CA SER A 37 10.78 -48.48 8.15
C SER A 37 10.89 -46.96 8.42
N GLU A 38 10.31 -46.20 7.47
CA GLU A 38 9.57 -44.92 7.52
C GLU A 38 9.77 -43.95 8.71
N VAL A 39 10.16 -42.69 8.41
CA VAL A 39 9.31 -41.47 8.49
C VAL A 39 10.00 -40.36 7.67
N THR A 40 9.24 -39.60 6.88
CA THR A 40 9.69 -38.38 6.20
C THR A 40 9.80 -37.21 7.18
N GLU A 41 10.93 -36.48 7.19
CA GLU A 41 11.03 -35.02 7.45
C GLU A 41 12.47 -34.52 7.26
N SER A 42 12.59 -33.20 7.01
CA SER A 42 13.79 -32.34 7.18
C SER A 42 15.12 -32.69 6.48
N PHE A 43 15.43 -31.90 5.45
CA PHE A 43 16.82 -31.54 5.11
C PHE A 43 16.98 -30.02 5.15
N LEU A 44 17.06 -29.44 6.35
CA LEU A 44 17.76 -28.17 6.54
C LEU A 44 19.27 -28.46 6.61
N SER A 45 20.02 -27.98 5.62
CA SER A 45 21.48 -27.98 5.67
C SER A 45 22.04 -26.65 5.16
N SER A 46 22.02 -25.67 6.06
CA SER A 46 23.13 -24.74 6.30
C SER A 46 23.86 -24.15 5.08
N ALA A 47 23.30 -23.10 4.50
CA ALA A 47 24.12 -21.99 4.02
C ALA A 47 24.09 -20.89 5.10
N MET A 48 25.25 -20.33 5.46
CA MET A 48 25.35 -19.40 6.59
C MET A 48 24.73 -18.05 6.24
N LEU A 49 23.78 -17.61 7.04
CA LEU A 49 23.38 -16.21 7.08
C LEU A 49 24.41 -15.46 7.93
N GLU A 50 25.11 -14.50 7.32
CA GLU A 50 25.64 -13.38 8.10
C GLU A 50 24.44 -12.61 8.67
N GLU A 51 24.57 -12.18 9.92
CA GLU A 51 23.54 -11.50 10.68
C GLU A 51 23.35 -10.07 10.16
N ASN A 52 22.66 -9.92 9.03
CA ASN A 52 22.08 -8.64 8.66
C ASN A 52 20.89 -8.39 9.60
N THR A 53 21.12 -7.62 10.66
CA THR A 53 20.11 -7.25 11.65
C THR A 53 18.98 -6.49 10.97
N ILE A 54 17.90 -7.19 10.64
CA ILE A 54 16.63 -6.55 10.27
C ILE A 54 16.18 -5.79 11.51
N ASP A 55 16.07 -4.46 11.37
CA ASP A 55 15.58 -3.54 12.38
C ASP A 55 14.26 -4.05 12.99
N GLU A 56 14.07 -3.89 14.31
CA GLU A 56 12.93 -4.48 15.02
C GLU A 56 11.63 -3.81 14.55
N THR A 57 10.97 -4.44 13.56
CA THR A 57 9.87 -3.82 12.83
C THR A 57 8.77 -3.39 13.81
N PRO A 58 8.47 -2.09 13.96
CA PRO A 58 7.60 -1.58 15.02
C PRO A 58 6.10 -1.82 14.76
N TYR A 59 5.79 -2.63 13.74
CA TYR A 59 4.47 -2.90 13.19
C TYR A 59 3.85 -4.15 13.80
N LEU A 60 2.54 -4.14 13.97
CA LEU A 60 1.76 -5.31 14.34
C LEU A 60 1.83 -6.36 13.21
N GLY A 61 2.25 -7.58 13.54
CA GLY A 61 2.29 -8.68 12.58
C GLY A 61 0.88 -9.16 12.24
N LEU A 62 0.67 -9.63 11.01
CA LEU A 62 -0.60 -10.24 10.59
C LEU A 62 -1.08 -11.34 11.54
N GLY A 63 -0.14 -12.09 12.16
CA GLY A 63 -0.44 -13.08 13.19
C GLY A 63 -1.04 -12.48 14.47
N ASP A 64 -0.49 -11.37 14.96
CA ASP A 64 -0.97 -10.69 16.17
C ASP A 64 -2.44 -10.32 16.01
N LEU A 65 -2.81 -9.76 14.86
CA LEU A 65 -4.18 -9.29 14.61
C LEU A 65 -5.14 -10.42 14.33
N VAL A 66 -4.68 -11.53 13.75
CA VAL A 66 -5.49 -12.74 13.64
C VAL A 66 -5.85 -13.25 15.03
N ASP A 67 -4.91 -13.22 15.99
CA ASP A 67 -5.23 -13.55 17.38
C ASP A 67 -6.14 -12.49 18.03
N TYR A 68 -5.86 -11.18 17.91
CA TYR A 68 -6.76 -10.14 18.43
C TYR A 68 -8.19 -10.26 17.87
N ALA A 69 -8.36 -10.47 16.56
CA ALA A 69 -9.66 -10.60 15.90
C ALA A 69 -10.39 -11.89 16.32
N LYS A 70 -9.67 -13.01 16.42
CA LYS A 70 -10.16 -14.31 16.93
C LYS A 70 -10.66 -14.23 18.37
N TYR A 71 -10.00 -13.44 19.22
CA TYR A 71 -10.43 -13.20 20.60
C TYR A 71 -11.37 -11.99 20.75
N LYS A 72 -11.71 -11.29 19.67
CA LYS A 72 -12.49 -10.02 19.65
C LYS A 72 -11.93 -8.94 20.57
N LEU A 73 -10.60 -8.87 20.67
CA LEU A 73 -9.88 -7.90 21.48
C LEU A 73 -9.66 -6.60 20.68
N PHE A 74 -10.76 -5.98 20.26
CA PHE A 74 -10.78 -4.68 19.59
C PHE A 74 -11.93 -3.80 20.11
N THR A 75 -11.76 -2.49 20.01
CA THR A 75 -12.83 -1.52 20.29
C THR A 75 -13.59 -1.22 18.99
N ASP A 76 -14.89 -1.50 18.96
CA ASP A 76 -15.76 -1.16 17.83
C ASP A 76 -16.09 0.34 17.81
N ILE A 77 -15.92 0.96 16.64
CA ILE A 77 -16.30 2.35 16.36
C ILE A 77 -17.15 2.39 15.07
N ASP A 78 -18.45 2.62 15.22
CA ASP A 78 -19.31 2.99 14.09
C ASP A 78 -19.22 4.50 13.84
N LEU A 79 -18.57 4.88 12.75
CA LEU A 79 -18.35 6.26 12.35
C LEU A 79 -19.66 6.99 12.04
N ALA A 80 -20.69 6.28 11.58
CA ALA A 80 -22.01 6.86 11.34
C ALA A 80 -22.73 7.22 12.66
N SER A 81 -22.36 6.61 13.79
CA SER A 81 -22.87 7.00 15.12
C SER A 81 -22.24 8.28 15.68
N LEU A 82 -21.16 8.77 15.05
CA LEU A 82 -20.39 9.93 15.50
C LEU A 82 -20.80 11.24 14.82
N SER A 83 -21.67 11.22 13.80
CA SER A 83 -22.10 12.42 13.06
C SER A 83 -22.80 13.46 13.94
N ASP A 84 -23.30 13.06 15.11
CA ASP A 84 -23.98 13.92 16.07
C ASP A 84 -23.05 14.45 17.20
N ILE A 85 -21.78 14.00 17.27
CA ILE A 85 -20.82 14.41 18.33
C ILE A 85 -20.00 15.66 17.92
N THR A 86 -20.67 16.61 17.28
CA THR A 86 -20.15 17.98 17.25
C THR A 86 -20.49 18.66 18.58
N ASN A 87 -19.50 19.26 19.25
CA ASN A 87 -19.60 20.01 20.52
C ASN A 87 -19.50 19.24 21.85
N THR A 88 -18.53 18.32 22.02
CA THR A 88 -18.04 18.02 23.39
C THR A 88 -16.96 19.03 23.79
N THR A 89 -17.22 19.77 24.87
CA THR A 89 -16.49 20.99 25.26
C THR A 89 -15.13 20.73 25.91
N ASN A 90 -14.15 20.28 25.13
CA ASN A 90 -12.72 20.33 25.48
C ASN A 90 -12.06 21.48 24.72
N GLN A 91 -11.64 22.53 25.44
CA GLN A 91 -11.29 23.86 24.91
C GLN A 91 -10.11 23.95 23.93
N ASN A 92 -9.50 22.83 23.54
CA ASN A 92 -8.35 22.75 22.62
C ASN A 92 -8.59 21.83 21.41
N GLN A 93 -9.79 21.28 21.20
CA GLN A 93 -10.07 20.48 20.01
C GLN A 93 -10.45 21.38 18.83
N VAL A 94 -9.78 21.17 17.69
CA VAL A 94 -10.26 21.65 16.38
C VAL A 94 -11.64 21.01 16.15
N PRO A 95 -12.67 21.77 15.74
CA PRO A 95 -13.97 21.17 15.45
C PRO A 95 -13.85 20.11 14.36
N ASN A 96 -14.75 19.12 14.39
CA ASN A 96 -14.92 18.10 13.35
C ASN A 96 -13.75 17.09 13.24
N GLN A 97 -13.31 16.51 14.35
CA GLN A 97 -12.32 15.41 14.35
C GLN A 97 -12.75 14.22 15.23
N LEU A 98 -12.53 12.99 14.74
CA LEU A 98 -12.47 11.79 15.57
C LEU A 98 -11.03 11.62 16.04
N LEU A 99 -10.78 11.89 17.32
CA LEU A 99 -9.44 11.86 17.92
C LEU A 99 -9.20 10.54 18.67
N LEU A 100 -8.13 9.82 18.30
CA LEU A 100 -7.65 8.61 18.97
C LEU A 100 -6.33 8.91 19.71
N THR A 101 -6.41 8.96 21.05
CA THR A 101 -5.29 9.30 21.97
C THR A 101 -4.95 8.15 22.93
N THR A 102 -5.25 6.91 22.55
CA THR A 102 -4.97 5.72 23.37
C THR A 102 -4.57 4.57 22.45
N PRO A 103 -3.49 3.83 22.74
CA PRO A 103 -3.08 2.69 21.93
C PRO A 103 -4.09 1.54 22.03
N GLY A 104 -4.03 0.65 21.04
CA GLY A 104 -4.85 -0.54 21.01
C GLY A 104 -5.20 -0.97 19.59
N LEU A 105 -6.21 -1.82 19.48
CA LEU A 105 -6.80 -2.23 18.22
C LEU A 105 -8.24 -1.73 18.14
N TYR A 106 -8.56 -0.98 17.09
CA TYR A 106 -9.89 -0.44 16.85
C TYR A 106 -10.45 -1.02 15.56
N ARG A 107 -11.75 -1.28 15.52
CA ARG A 107 -12.45 -1.68 14.30
C ARG A 107 -13.45 -0.59 13.92
N LEU A 108 -13.14 0.08 12.81
CA LEU A 108 -13.89 1.21 12.28
C LEU A 108 -14.80 0.73 11.15
N SER A 109 -16.02 1.26 11.09
CA SER A 109 -16.96 1.03 9.99
C SER A 109 -17.84 2.25 9.76
N GLY A 110 -18.44 2.38 8.57
CA GLY A 110 -19.35 3.49 8.25
C GLY A 110 -18.63 4.72 7.68
N THR A 111 -19.20 5.92 7.87
CA THR A 111 -18.77 7.12 7.14
C THR A 111 -18.49 8.31 8.06
N LEU A 112 -17.35 8.98 7.84
CA LEU A 112 -17.09 10.34 8.30
C LEU A 112 -17.27 11.33 7.14
N THR A 113 -18.03 12.39 7.37
CA THR A 113 -18.27 13.47 6.38
C THR A 113 -17.87 14.81 6.99
N ASN A 114 -17.02 15.56 6.29
CA ASN A 114 -16.39 16.81 6.74
C ASN A 114 -15.76 16.69 8.13
N GLN A 115 -15.18 15.52 8.43
CA GLN A 115 -14.48 15.24 9.67
C GLN A 115 -13.16 14.51 9.38
N SER A 116 -12.14 14.77 10.19
CA SER A 116 -10.84 14.11 10.12
C SER A 116 -10.74 12.95 11.12
N LEU A 117 -10.11 11.84 10.74
CA LEU A 117 -9.62 10.84 11.69
C LEU A 117 -8.20 11.27 12.13
N VAL A 118 -8.03 11.56 13.42
CA VAL A 118 -6.77 12.08 13.98
C VAL A 118 -6.21 11.09 15.00
N ILE A 119 -4.93 10.75 14.86
CA ILE A 119 -4.18 9.84 15.75
C ILE A 119 -3.08 10.64 16.44
N ASP A 120 -3.10 10.65 17.78
CA ASP A 120 -2.25 11.48 18.62
C ASP A 120 -1.89 10.72 19.93
N LEU A 121 -0.95 9.78 19.81
CA LEU A 121 -0.52 8.86 20.88
C LEU A 121 0.81 9.29 21.48
N ALA A 122 1.28 8.66 22.56
CA ALA A 122 2.68 8.83 22.94
C ALA A 122 3.62 8.29 21.85
N SER A 123 4.82 8.87 21.71
CA SER A 123 5.76 8.53 20.63
C SER A 123 6.36 7.12 20.72
N ASP A 124 6.15 6.41 21.83
CA ASP A 124 6.52 5.02 22.08
C ASP A 124 5.35 4.03 21.98
N GLU A 125 4.12 4.52 21.71
CA GLU A 125 2.89 3.74 21.61
C GLU A 125 2.47 3.47 20.16
N SER A 126 1.94 2.28 19.87
CA SER A 126 1.45 1.88 18.53
C SER A 126 -0.07 1.61 18.54
N ILE A 127 -0.70 1.72 17.36
CA ILE A 127 -2.14 1.49 17.16
C ILE A 127 -2.41 0.70 15.89
N GLY A 128 -3.36 -0.23 15.97
CA GLY A 128 -3.93 -0.93 14.82
C GLY A 128 -5.36 -0.45 14.55
N LEU A 129 -5.69 -0.19 13.28
CA LEU A 129 -7.05 0.15 12.83
C LEU A 129 -7.53 -0.86 11.78
N ILE A 130 -8.63 -1.57 12.07
CA ILE A 130 -9.31 -2.44 11.13
C ILE A 130 -10.41 -1.64 10.42
N MET A 131 -10.23 -1.40 9.13
CA MET A 131 -11.08 -0.56 8.28
C MET A 131 -12.13 -1.45 7.60
N GLN A 132 -13.28 -1.64 8.25
CA GLN A 132 -14.36 -2.51 7.78
C GLN A 132 -15.43 -1.70 7.04
N GLY A 133 -15.18 -1.38 5.77
CA GLY A 133 -16.11 -0.61 4.93
C GLY A 133 -16.20 0.84 5.41
N VAL A 134 -15.04 1.50 5.45
CA VAL A 134 -14.90 2.87 5.94
C VAL A 134 -14.87 3.85 4.76
N THR A 135 -15.68 4.90 4.84
CA THR A 135 -15.58 6.06 3.94
C THR A 135 -15.24 7.31 4.74
N ILE A 136 -14.26 8.09 4.30
CA ILE A 136 -13.95 9.42 4.86
C ILE A 136 -14.02 10.42 3.72
N ALA A 137 -14.92 11.39 3.81
CA ALA A 137 -15.06 12.47 2.84
C ALA A 137 -14.79 13.80 3.55
N ASN A 138 -13.81 14.58 3.08
CA ASN A 138 -13.48 15.88 3.65
C ASN A 138 -13.24 16.91 2.54
N THR A 139 -13.57 18.18 2.85
CA THR A 139 -13.54 19.30 1.89
C THR A 139 -12.68 20.48 2.36
N GLN A 140 -12.13 20.43 3.58
CA GLN A 140 -11.44 21.55 4.24
C GLN A 140 -10.20 21.15 5.05
N GLN A 141 -10.07 19.86 5.39
CA GLN A 141 -9.00 19.33 6.23
C GLN A 141 -8.54 17.96 5.70
N THR A 142 -7.33 17.53 6.05
CA THR A 142 -6.82 16.18 5.79
C THR A 142 -7.76 15.12 6.35
N SER A 143 -8.05 14.07 5.57
CA SER A 143 -9.01 13.02 5.95
C SER A 143 -8.48 12.08 7.05
N ILE A 144 -7.19 11.72 7.01
CA ILE A 144 -6.50 10.97 8.08
C ILE A 144 -5.20 11.67 8.45
N GLU A 145 -5.09 12.15 9.70
CA GLU A 145 -3.90 12.84 10.22
C GLU A 145 -3.27 12.02 11.36
N ILE A 146 -2.03 11.56 11.17
CA ILE A 146 -1.25 10.89 12.21
C ILE A 146 -0.21 11.89 12.74
N LYS A 147 -0.50 12.49 13.90
CA LYS A 147 0.32 13.52 14.54
C LYS A 147 1.53 12.96 15.26
N GLN A 148 1.35 11.83 15.94
CA GLN A 148 2.40 11.11 16.66
C GLN A 148 1.94 9.70 17.06
N ALA A 149 2.86 8.74 16.88
CA ALA A 149 2.82 7.36 17.35
C ALA A 149 4.22 6.74 17.14
N LYS A 150 4.50 5.60 17.76
CA LYS A 150 5.64 4.74 17.39
C LYS A 150 5.44 4.08 16.03
N ALA A 151 4.22 3.61 15.76
CA ALA A 151 3.78 3.09 14.46
C ALA A 151 2.25 3.07 14.37
N VAL A 152 1.74 3.19 13.15
CA VAL A 152 0.32 3.02 12.82
C VAL A 152 0.17 1.92 11.77
N ASP A 153 -0.63 0.92 12.10
CA ASP A 153 -1.00 -0.13 11.16
C ASP A 153 -2.49 -0.03 10.77
N LEU A 154 -2.76 0.17 9.48
CA LEU A 154 -4.09 0.11 8.90
C LEU A 154 -4.33 -1.27 8.27
N PHE A 155 -5.46 -1.90 8.56
CA PHE A 155 -5.86 -3.20 8.03
C PHE A 155 -7.16 -3.08 7.25
N ILE A 156 -7.13 -3.44 5.98
CA ILE A 156 -8.33 -3.50 5.14
C ILE A 156 -8.62 -4.97 4.87
N PRO A 157 -9.63 -5.59 5.51
CA PRO A 157 -9.92 -7.00 5.31
C PRO A 157 -10.33 -7.32 3.87
N SER A 158 -10.24 -8.60 3.49
CA SER A 158 -10.82 -9.09 2.24
C SER A 158 -12.31 -8.74 2.12
N GLU A 159 -12.76 -8.39 0.92
CA GLU A 159 -14.15 -7.96 0.64
C GLU A 159 -14.58 -6.68 1.39
N GLN A 160 -13.64 -5.91 1.94
CA GLN A 160 -13.86 -4.60 2.54
C GLN A 160 -13.07 -3.52 1.79
N SER A 161 -13.45 -2.26 2.01
CA SER A 161 -12.73 -1.11 1.48
C SER A 161 -12.46 -0.04 2.54
N LEU A 162 -11.38 0.70 2.30
CA LEU A 162 -11.19 2.06 2.81
C LEU A 162 -11.29 3.01 1.62
N THR A 163 -12.23 3.95 1.68
CA THR A 163 -12.44 4.96 0.64
C THR A 163 -12.24 6.36 1.21
N ILE A 164 -11.37 7.15 0.59
CA ILE A 164 -11.06 8.53 0.99
C ILE A 164 -11.38 9.47 -0.17
N TYR A 165 -12.22 10.47 0.09
CA TYR A 165 -12.60 11.53 -0.85
C TYR A 165 -12.19 12.89 -0.29
N GLN A 166 -11.05 13.40 -0.75
CA GLN A 166 -10.58 14.75 -0.47
C GLN A 166 -11.00 15.67 -1.62
N GLN A 167 -12.17 16.30 -1.49
CA GLN A 167 -12.72 17.24 -2.49
C GLN A 167 -12.69 18.65 -1.93
N ALA A 168 -11.58 19.36 -2.12
CA ALA A 168 -11.50 20.73 -1.64
C ALA A 168 -12.54 21.62 -2.35
N SER A 169 -13.35 22.35 -1.59
CA SER A 169 -14.37 23.21 -2.18
C SER A 169 -13.73 24.40 -2.91
N LEU A 170 -14.03 24.53 -4.20
CA LEU A 170 -13.61 25.67 -5.04
C LEU A 170 -14.21 27.02 -4.59
N GLU A 171 -15.06 27.05 -3.55
CA GLU A 171 -15.74 28.27 -3.08
C GLU A 171 -14.98 29.07 -2.00
N SER A 172 -13.74 28.73 -1.64
CA SER A 172 -12.98 29.47 -0.60
C SER A 172 -12.38 30.82 -1.06
N THR A 173 -13.20 31.68 -1.67
CA THR A 173 -12.93 33.14 -1.73
C THR A 173 -13.36 33.87 -0.45
N ALA A 174 -14.02 33.16 0.48
CA ALA A 174 -14.39 33.67 1.78
C ALA A 174 -13.32 33.30 2.84
N THR A 175 -12.55 34.31 3.27
CA THR A 175 -11.75 34.36 4.51
C THR A 175 -11.34 33.00 5.11
N ILE A 176 -10.09 32.60 4.82
CA ILE A 176 -9.37 31.51 5.50
C ILE A 176 -9.61 31.64 7.01
N GLN A 177 -10.28 30.64 7.61
CA GLN A 177 -10.46 30.58 9.05
C GLN A 177 -9.18 30.04 9.69
N GLU A 178 -8.92 30.36 10.97
CA GLU A 178 -7.80 29.73 11.68
C GLU A 178 -7.95 28.20 11.64
N GLY A 179 -6.99 27.51 11.03
CA GLY A 179 -7.00 26.05 10.85
C GLY A 179 -7.48 25.55 9.48
N THR A 180 -7.88 26.40 8.53
CA THR A 180 -8.07 25.98 7.13
C THR A 180 -6.77 26.15 6.33
N GLN A 181 -6.29 25.08 5.71
CA GLN A 181 -5.13 25.10 4.79
C GLN A 181 -5.56 25.53 3.38
N ALA A 182 -4.63 25.96 2.54
CA ALA A 182 -4.94 26.13 1.12
C ALA A 182 -5.26 24.77 0.50
N ALA A 183 -6.18 24.73 -0.46
CA ALA A 183 -6.76 23.48 -0.96
C ALA A 183 -5.74 22.58 -1.69
N ASP A 184 -4.75 23.20 -2.31
CA ASP A 184 -3.57 22.59 -2.92
C ASP A 184 -2.50 22.16 -1.90
N GLU A 185 -2.59 22.58 -0.65
CA GLU A 185 -1.71 22.13 0.44
C GLU A 185 -2.27 20.89 1.18
N ILE A 186 -3.56 20.58 1.03
CA ILE A 186 -4.21 19.49 1.79
C ILE A 186 -3.88 18.13 1.17
N SER A 187 -2.98 17.39 1.82
CA SER A 187 -2.80 15.94 1.62
C SER A 187 -3.98 15.15 2.21
N ALA A 188 -4.42 14.08 1.55
CA ALA A 188 -5.59 13.30 2.00
C ALA A 188 -5.26 12.39 3.22
N ILE A 189 -4.03 11.87 3.28
CA ILE A 189 -3.43 11.29 4.48
C ILE A 189 -2.13 12.05 4.79
N THR A 190 -1.95 12.48 6.04
CA THR A 190 -0.65 12.96 6.55
C THR A 190 -0.16 12.07 7.68
N THR A 191 1.15 11.82 7.76
CA THR A 191 1.74 11.08 8.89
C THR A 191 3.14 11.52 9.28
N SER A 192 3.35 11.71 10.59
CA SER A 192 4.68 11.86 11.19
C SER A 192 5.29 10.54 11.68
N ALA A 193 4.47 9.49 11.77
CA ALA A 193 4.85 8.18 12.29
C ALA A 193 4.96 7.13 11.16
N PRO A 194 5.73 6.06 11.35
CA PRO A 194 5.77 4.93 10.42
C PRO A 194 4.35 4.39 10.16
N LEU A 195 3.94 4.38 8.90
CA LEU A 195 2.60 3.98 8.47
C LEU A 195 2.68 2.72 7.63
N ARG A 196 1.97 1.67 8.05
CA ARG A 196 1.81 0.46 7.26
C ARG A 196 0.35 0.23 6.93
N ILE A 197 0.06 0.00 5.65
CA ILE A 197 -1.26 -0.36 5.16
C ILE A 197 -1.19 -1.83 4.73
N ASN A 198 -1.78 -2.70 5.53
CA ASN A 198 -1.94 -4.13 5.26
C ASN A 198 -3.32 -4.33 4.61
N ASN A 199 -3.33 -4.33 3.29
CA ASN A 199 -4.53 -4.39 2.47
C ASN A 199 -4.79 -5.82 1.97
N GLN A 200 -6.00 -6.33 2.17
CA GLN A 200 -6.51 -7.56 1.58
C GLN A 200 -7.77 -7.32 0.74
N GLY A 201 -8.26 -6.08 0.70
CA GLY A 201 -9.41 -5.62 -0.06
C GLY A 201 -9.02 -4.45 -0.98
N GLU A 202 -9.76 -3.34 -0.86
CA GLU A 202 -9.56 -2.15 -1.69
C GLU A 202 -9.23 -0.90 -0.87
N PHE A 203 -8.14 -0.23 -1.24
CA PHE A 203 -7.83 1.13 -0.80
C PHE A 203 -8.12 2.08 -1.96
N ASN A 204 -9.13 2.95 -1.80
CA ASN A 204 -9.54 3.93 -2.79
C ASN A 204 -9.25 5.33 -2.23
N LEU A 205 -8.44 6.13 -2.92
CA LEU A 205 -8.13 7.50 -2.51
C LEU A 205 -8.28 8.44 -3.71
N ILE A 206 -9.11 9.48 -3.54
CA ILE A 206 -9.20 10.59 -4.48
C ILE A 206 -8.84 11.87 -3.74
N ASN A 207 -7.88 12.64 -4.28
CA ASN A 207 -7.61 14.02 -3.85
C ASN A 207 -7.56 14.95 -5.08
N GLU A 208 -8.60 15.76 -5.24
CA GLU A 208 -8.76 16.57 -6.45
C GLU A 208 -7.81 17.76 -6.55
N GLN A 209 -7.10 18.14 -5.47
CA GLN A 209 -6.25 19.34 -5.45
C GLN A 209 -4.86 19.16 -4.80
N GLY A 210 -4.75 18.26 -3.83
CA GLY A 210 -3.49 17.99 -3.10
C GLY A 210 -2.86 16.62 -3.38
N LYS A 211 -2.02 16.18 -2.44
CA LYS A 211 -1.31 14.88 -2.49
C LYS A 211 -2.17 13.75 -1.93
N GLY A 212 -1.86 12.50 -2.28
CA GLY A 212 -2.55 11.34 -1.71
C GLY A 212 -2.11 11.07 -0.28
N ILE A 213 -0.92 10.49 -0.14
CA ILE A 213 -0.27 10.21 1.14
C ILE A 213 0.98 11.09 1.25
N GLU A 214 1.12 11.82 2.35
CA GLU A 214 2.31 12.60 2.69
C GLU A 214 2.87 12.19 4.05
N ALA A 215 4.14 11.80 4.09
CA ALA A 215 4.77 11.24 5.27
C ALA A 215 6.14 11.86 5.54
N THR A 216 6.44 12.14 6.82
CA THR A 216 7.81 12.43 7.28
C THR A 216 8.51 11.21 7.88
N ALA A 217 7.86 10.05 7.79
CA ALA A 217 8.32 8.74 8.24
C ALA A 217 8.08 7.67 7.15
N ALA A 218 8.57 6.45 7.38
CA ALA A 218 8.48 5.36 6.40
C ALA A 218 7.03 4.94 6.11
N VAL A 219 6.77 4.53 4.86
CA VAL A 219 5.44 4.08 4.40
C VAL A 219 5.56 2.69 3.80
N ASN A 220 4.77 1.74 4.31
CA ASN A 220 4.77 0.35 3.87
C ASN A 220 3.39 -0.05 3.33
N LEU A 221 3.28 -0.32 2.02
CA LEU A 221 2.08 -0.83 1.37
C LEU A 221 2.20 -2.34 1.17
N VAL A 222 1.24 -3.11 1.67
CA VAL A 222 1.32 -4.58 1.71
C VAL A 222 -0.01 -5.20 1.27
N GLY A 223 0.00 -5.99 0.19
CA GLY A 223 -1.16 -6.74 -0.29
C GLY A 223 -2.23 -5.92 -1.01
N GLY A 224 -3.25 -6.60 -1.54
CA GLY A 224 -4.50 -5.96 -1.99
C GLY A 224 -4.39 -5.00 -3.18
N ASN A 225 -5.45 -4.23 -3.41
CA ASN A 225 -5.54 -3.25 -4.51
C ASN A 225 -5.58 -1.82 -3.99
N TYR A 226 -4.75 -0.95 -4.54
CA TYR A 226 -4.67 0.48 -4.25
C TYR A 226 -5.02 1.29 -5.50
N TYR A 227 -6.05 2.13 -5.42
CA TYR A 227 -6.49 3.03 -6.47
C TYR A 227 -6.31 4.47 -5.96
N LEU A 228 -5.33 5.19 -6.50
CA LEU A 228 -5.03 6.57 -6.11
C LEU A 228 -5.24 7.50 -7.32
N ASN A 229 -6.10 8.51 -7.16
CA ASN A 229 -6.29 9.57 -8.14
C ASN A 229 -6.04 10.93 -7.48
N THR A 230 -4.94 11.60 -7.81
CA THR A 230 -4.48 12.80 -7.07
C THR A 230 -4.02 13.91 -8.02
N GLN A 231 -4.38 15.16 -7.77
CA GLN A 231 -3.82 16.27 -8.58
C GLN A 231 -2.30 16.35 -8.38
N GLN A 232 -1.82 16.31 -7.15
CA GLN A 232 -0.39 16.31 -6.86
C GLN A 232 0.16 14.91 -6.64
N THR A 233 1.34 14.80 -6.04
CA THR A 233 2.04 13.55 -5.77
C THR A 233 1.14 12.52 -5.08
N ALA A 234 1.06 11.30 -5.63
CA ALA A 234 0.14 10.29 -5.08
C ALA A 234 0.65 9.74 -3.75
N ILE A 235 1.94 9.42 -3.65
CA ILE A 235 2.60 9.02 -2.39
C ILE A 235 3.93 9.75 -2.26
N SER A 236 4.12 10.46 -1.15
CA SER A 236 5.35 11.18 -0.82
C SER A 236 5.83 10.81 0.58
N THR A 237 7.06 10.33 0.72
CA THR A 237 7.73 10.15 2.01
C THR A 237 9.15 10.73 1.98
N THR A 238 9.58 11.29 3.12
CA THR A 238 10.98 11.72 3.36
C THR A 238 11.87 10.60 3.90
N LYS A 239 11.36 9.37 3.93
CA LYS A 239 12.04 8.15 4.38
C LYS A 239 11.78 7.05 3.34
N ASP A 240 11.75 5.80 3.78
CA ASP A 240 11.62 4.66 2.89
C ASP A 240 10.16 4.38 2.53
N LEU A 241 9.94 4.04 1.25
CA LEU A 241 8.69 3.54 0.70
C LEU A 241 8.88 2.07 0.33
N ALA A 242 8.17 1.17 1.00
CA ALA A 242 8.12 -0.25 0.63
C ALA A 242 6.76 -0.63 0.06
N ILE A 243 6.76 -1.39 -1.04
CA ILE A 243 5.55 -1.88 -1.71
C ILE A 243 5.70 -3.40 -1.91
N GLN A 244 4.85 -4.19 -1.27
CA GLN A 244 5.00 -5.65 -1.20
C GLN A 244 3.69 -6.37 -1.53
N GLN A 245 3.71 -7.29 -2.50
CA GLN A 245 2.54 -8.11 -2.88
C GLN A 245 1.28 -7.29 -3.25
N ALA A 246 1.46 -6.05 -3.68
CA ALA A 246 0.37 -5.08 -3.86
C ALA A 246 0.12 -4.76 -5.34
N ASN A 247 -1.15 -4.49 -5.68
CA ASN A 247 -1.53 -3.95 -6.99
C ASN A 247 -1.81 -2.45 -6.84
N LEU A 248 -0.98 -1.59 -7.41
CA LEU A 248 -1.13 -0.14 -7.38
C LEU A 248 -1.58 0.34 -8.77
N ASN A 249 -2.71 1.02 -8.81
CA ASN A 249 -3.15 1.81 -9.96
C ASN A 249 -3.17 3.28 -9.52
N ILE A 250 -2.29 4.08 -10.12
CA ILE A 250 -2.11 5.49 -9.78
C ILE A 250 -2.40 6.35 -11.00
N GLN A 251 -3.20 7.39 -10.80
CA GLN A 251 -3.35 8.52 -11.71
C GLN A 251 -2.98 9.81 -10.97
N THR A 252 -2.04 10.59 -11.52
CA THR A 252 -1.63 11.88 -10.97
C THR A 252 -1.24 12.89 -12.04
N GLU A 253 -1.48 14.18 -11.80
CA GLU A 253 -0.98 15.26 -12.66
C GLU A 253 0.47 15.67 -12.34
N GLN A 254 1.08 15.10 -11.29
CA GLN A 254 2.47 15.33 -10.90
C GLN A 254 3.28 14.04 -10.85
N THR A 255 3.83 13.66 -9.69
CA THR A 255 4.72 12.50 -9.53
C THR A 255 3.98 11.34 -8.86
N ALA A 256 4.08 10.11 -9.36
CA ALA A 256 3.35 9.00 -8.73
C ALA A 256 3.96 8.64 -7.35
N LEU A 257 5.25 8.36 -7.29
CA LEU A 257 5.94 7.97 -6.05
C LEU A 257 7.14 8.89 -5.76
N VAL A 258 7.23 9.41 -4.53
CA VAL A 258 8.39 10.15 -4.01
C VAL A 258 8.88 9.50 -2.72
N ALA A 259 10.16 9.09 -2.70
CA ALA A 259 10.84 8.51 -1.55
C ALA A 259 12.21 9.19 -1.37
N MET A 260 12.19 10.44 -0.91
CA MET A 260 13.39 11.26 -0.70
C MET A 260 13.12 12.44 0.24
N ASP A 261 14.10 12.81 1.06
CA ASP A 261 14.13 14.08 1.79
C ASP A 261 14.94 15.19 1.06
N GLU A 262 15.03 16.36 1.68
CA GLU A 262 15.82 17.51 1.19
C GLU A 262 17.31 17.21 0.95
N LYS A 263 17.83 16.12 1.53
CA LYS A 263 19.22 15.66 1.35
C LYS A 263 19.33 14.58 0.27
N GLN A 264 18.22 14.27 -0.40
CA GLN A 264 18.08 13.15 -1.33
C GLN A 264 18.35 11.80 -0.64
N SER A 265 17.90 11.63 0.62
CA SER A 265 17.94 10.35 1.34
C SER A 265 16.55 9.71 1.44
N GLY A 266 16.47 8.40 1.26
CA GLY A 266 15.21 7.65 1.20
C GLY A 266 15.24 6.58 0.11
N ASN A 267 14.66 5.42 0.41
CA ASN A 267 14.73 4.23 -0.44
C ASN A 267 13.35 3.83 -0.96
N LEU A 268 13.29 3.32 -2.20
CA LEU A 268 12.10 2.69 -2.77
C LEU A 268 12.36 1.20 -2.99
N THR A 269 11.65 0.34 -2.27
CA THR A 269 11.72 -1.12 -2.45
C THR A 269 10.38 -1.69 -2.87
N ILE A 270 10.34 -2.40 -3.99
CA ILE A 270 9.13 -2.98 -4.57
C ILE A 270 9.35 -4.48 -4.79
N GLN A 271 8.44 -5.30 -4.25
CA GLN A 271 8.57 -6.76 -4.29
C GLN A 271 7.24 -7.44 -4.64
N SER A 272 7.28 -8.38 -5.58
CA SER A 272 6.16 -9.25 -5.96
C SER A 272 4.85 -8.50 -6.26
N SER A 273 4.95 -7.29 -6.83
CA SER A 273 3.84 -6.33 -6.95
C SER A 273 3.46 -6.05 -8.42
N SER A 274 2.36 -5.34 -8.64
CA SER A 274 1.97 -4.84 -9.96
C SER A 274 1.67 -3.35 -9.88
N LEU A 275 2.36 -2.53 -10.66
CA LEU A 275 2.21 -1.06 -10.68
C LEU A 275 1.75 -0.60 -12.06
N ASP A 276 0.70 0.20 -12.10
CA ASP A 276 0.24 0.97 -13.27
C ASP A 276 0.23 2.45 -12.88
N LEU A 277 1.23 3.20 -13.38
CA LEU A 277 1.51 4.58 -12.99
C LEU A 277 1.23 5.53 -14.14
N ASN A 278 0.13 6.27 -14.05
CA ASN A 278 -0.25 7.35 -14.96
C ASN A 278 0.11 8.69 -14.28
N TYR A 279 1.07 9.45 -14.81
CA TYR A 279 1.67 10.61 -14.11
C TYR A 279 1.89 11.80 -15.04
N GLY A 280 1.80 13.03 -14.56
CA GLY A 280 2.09 14.21 -15.40
C GLY A 280 3.59 14.56 -15.49
N GLN A 281 4.31 14.50 -14.37
CA GLN A 281 5.71 14.95 -14.27
C GLN A 281 6.72 13.82 -14.20
N SER A 282 6.56 12.84 -13.29
CA SER A 282 7.51 11.74 -13.12
C SER A 282 6.84 10.47 -12.58
N ALA A 283 7.28 9.29 -13.00
CA ALA A 283 6.81 8.05 -12.39
C ALA A 283 7.27 7.95 -10.93
N MET A 284 8.57 8.14 -10.71
CA MET A 284 9.23 7.93 -9.42
C MET A 284 10.33 8.97 -9.21
N GLN A 285 10.49 9.46 -7.99
CA GLN A 285 11.63 10.25 -7.52
C GLN A 285 12.15 9.62 -6.23
N ILE A 286 13.44 9.28 -6.19
CA ILE A 286 14.03 8.37 -5.20
C ILE A 286 15.39 8.94 -4.81
N GLY A 287 15.70 8.96 -3.52
CA GLY A 287 16.92 9.57 -3.00
C GLY A 287 18.17 8.70 -3.16
N GLU A 288 18.20 7.59 -2.41
CA GLU A 288 19.42 6.78 -2.23
C GLU A 288 19.37 5.44 -3.00
N PHE A 289 18.38 4.60 -2.73
CA PHE A 289 18.33 3.24 -3.26
C PHE A 289 16.97 2.88 -3.88
N PHE A 290 17.03 2.19 -5.02
CA PHE A 290 15.88 1.61 -5.69
C PHE A 290 16.07 0.11 -5.87
N SER A 291 15.07 -0.68 -5.48
CA SER A 291 15.03 -2.13 -5.69
C SER A 291 13.66 -2.55 -6.17
N MET A 292 13.62 -3.39 -7.20
CA MET A 292 12.40 -3.95 -7.78
C MET A 292 12.61 -5.43 -8.09
N ASN A 293 11.85 -6.31 -7.43
CA ASN A 293 11.94 -7.76 -7.61
C ASN A 293 10.56 -8.37 -7.88
N ASP A 294 10.47 -9.36 -8.75
CA ASP A 294 9.25 -10.09 -9.12
C ASP A 294 8.04 -9.20 -9.44
N THR A 295 8.28 -7.99 -9.96
CA THR A 295 7.28 -6.92 -10.07
C THR A 295 6.99 -6.58 -11.52
N GLN A 296 5.71 -6.35 -11.83
CA GLN A 296 5.27 -5.76 -13.09
C GLN A 296 5.15 -4.24 -12.93
N LEU A 297 5.68 -3.47 -13.88
CA LEU A 297 5.57 -2.02 -13.91
C LEU A 297 5.10 -1.57 -15.30
N THR A 298 4.00 -0.82 -15.32
CA THR A 298 3.51 -0.02 -16.45
C THR A 298 3.61 1.44 -16.07
N THR A 299 4.17 2.26 -16.96
CA THR A 299 4.31 3.70 -16.79
C THR A 299 3.73 4.42 -17.99
N LYS A 300 2.97 5.48 -17.75
CA LYS A 300 2.42 6.34 -18.80
C LYS A 300 2.47 7.80 -18.36
N GLN A 301 3.29 8.60 -19.05
CA GLN A 301 3.23 10.04 -18.86
C GLN A 301 1.95 10.61 -19.51
N LEU A 302 1.20 11.39 -18.74
CA LEU A 302 0.05 12.16 -19.23
C LEU A 302 0.57 13.23 -20.18
N SER A 303 0.10 13.19 -21.42
CA SER A 303 0.57 14.08 -22.47
C SER A 303 0.14 15.52 -22.20
N THR A 304 1.10 16.39 -21.87
CA THR A 304 0.88 17.83 -22.04
C THR A 304 0.76 18.11 -23.54
N SER A 305 -0.30 18.78 -23.95
CA SER A 305 -0.56 19.01 -25.37
C SER A 305 0.45 19.99 -25.98
N VAL A 306 0.85 19.70 -27.23
CA VAL A 306 1.67 20.49 -28.17
C VAL A 306 3.20 20.24 -28.15
N ASP A 307 3.59 19.31 -29.04
CA ASP A 307 4.78 19.34 -29.91
C ASP A 307 6.12 19.90 -29.39
N GLN A 308 6.99 19.00 -28.92
CA GLN A 308 8.39 18.93 -29.37
C GLN A 308 8.83 17.46 -29.46
N VAL A 309 8.89 16.92 -30.68
CA VAL A 309 9.59 15.65 -30.93
C VAL A 309 11.08 15.94 -31.01
N GLN A 310 11.85 15.48 -30.01
CA GLN A 310 13.26 15.16 -30.20
C GLN A 310 13.50 13.74 -29.70
N GLU A 311 13.71 12.83 -30.66
CA GLU A 311 14.29 11.53 -30.40
C GLU A 311 15.76 11.73 -29.99
N GLN A 312 16.11 11.33 -28.77
CA GLN A 312 17.49 11.18 -28.35
C GLN A 312 17.66 9.74 -27.84
N ASP A 313 18.12 8.87 -28.74
CA ASP A 313 18.46 7.48 -28.50
C ASP A 313 19.79 7.42 -27.74
N GLU A 314 19.74 7.17 -26.43
CA GLU A 314 20.93 6.93 -25.60
C GLU A 314 20.94 5.51 -25.04
N SER A 315 21.74 4.66 -25.69
CA SER A 315 22.09 3.33 -25.20
C SER A 315 22.82 3.41 -23.87
N MET A 316 22.30 2.76 -22.81
CA MET A 316 22.97 2.71 -21.51
C MET A 316 24.30 1.92 -21.58
N ASP A 317 25.39 2.58 -21.18
CA ASP A 317 26.64 1.92 -20.77
C ASP A 317 26.61 1.67 -19.25
N THR A 318 26.79 0.41 -18.84
CA THR A 318 26.61 0.00 -17.45
C THR A 318 27.93 -0.03 -16.68
N GLU A 319 28.46 1.13 -16.29
CA GLU A 319 29.48 1.21 -15.22
C GLU A 319 29.22 2.33 -14.20
N LYS A 320 28.83 1.90 -12.99
CA LYS A 320 29.07 2.55 -11.67
C LYS A 320 28.49 3.95 -11.39
N GLY A 321 27.34 3.93 -10.72
CA GLY A 321 27.01 4.86 -9.64
C GLY A 321 26.11 6.03 -10.03
N ASN A 322 25.11 6.29 -9.18
CA ASN A 322 24.09 7.35 -9.30
C ASN A 322 23.10 7.17 -10.45
N ASN A 323 22.24 6.16 -10.35
CA ASN A 323 21.14 5.92 -11.30
C ASN A 323 19.93 6.81 -10.98
N TYR A 324 19.80 7.96 -11.63
CA TYR A 324 18.49 8.56 -11.86
C TYR A 324 17.74 7.70 -12.88
N PHE A 325 16.78 6.90 -12.42
CA PHE A 325 16.11 5.90 -13.25
C PHE A 325 14.87 6.48 -13.96
N THR A 326 15.08 7.19 -15.06
CA THR A 326 13.99 7.68 -15.92
C THR A 326 13.59 6.58 -16.92
N VAL A 327 12.46 5.92 -16.68
CA VAL A 327 11.87 4.97 -17.65
C VAL A 327 11.00 5.73 -18.63
N THR A 328 11.50 5.94 -19.85
CA THR A 328 10.70 6.34 -21.01
C THR A 328 10.17 5.10 -21.72
N SER A 329 8.84 4.92 -21.75
CA SER A 329 8.20 3.80 -22.45
C SER A 329 8.05 4.10 -23.95
N GLU A 330 8.44 3.15 -24.81
CA GLU A 330 8.26 3.23 -26.26
C GLU A 330 6.79 3.26 -26.69
N MET A 331 6.54 3.91 -27.84
CA MET A 331 5.23 3.99 -28.48
C MET A 331 4.99 2.79 -29.40
N SER A 332 3.86 2.08 -29.23
CA SER A 332 3.41 1.09 -30.23
C SER A 332 2.53 1.76 -31.29
N ILE A 333 2.82 1.42 -32.56
CA ILE A 333 2.24 1.98 -33.80
C ILE A 333 0.86 1.38 -34.11
#